data_AF-A0A852ATM5-F1
#
_entry.id   AF-A0A852ATM5-F1
#
_cell.length_a   1.000
_cell.length_b   1.000
_cell.length_c   1.000
_cell.angle_alpha   90.00
_cell.angle_beta   90.00
_cell.angle_gamma   90.00
#
_symmetry.space_group_name_H-M   'P 1'
#
loop_
_entity.id
_entity.type
_entity.pdbx_description
1 polymer ?
#
loop_
_entity_poly.entity_id
_entity_poly.type
_entity_poly.pdbx_seq_one_letter_code
_entity_poly.pdbx_strand_id
1 'polypeptide(L)'
;IPGIPGLPGQPGSDGRDGENGPKGEQERGDKGVPGLRGQPGKVGPIGLPGPVGIPGIRGLPGPKGEAGDYKVTFKSAFSAARSISSYPRREQPIRFDRIITNENGHYENRYGRFTCRVPGTYYFTYHVT
;
A
#
# COMPACT_ATOMS: atom_id res chain seq x y z
N ILE A 1 -1.39 -7.82 -20.95
CA ILE A 1 -0.98 -7.99 -22.37
C ILE A 1 0.17 -7.02 -22.60
N PRO A 2 1.40 -7.47 -22.90
CA PRO A 2 2.52 -6.58 -23.24
C PRO A 2 2.20 -5.70 -24.47
N GLY A 3 2.75 -4.48 -24.52
CA GLY A 3 2.56 -3.56 -25.65
C GLY A 3 3.23 -4.05 -26.93
N ILE A 4 2.65 -3.70 -28.07
CA ILE A 4 3.14 -4.07 -29.42
C ILE A 4 4.54 -3.44 -29.63
N PRO A 5 5.54 -4.17 -30.16
CA PRO A 5 6.84 -3.59 -30.51
C PRO A 5 6.72 -2.38 -31.44
N GLY A 6 7.62 -1.41 -31.30
CA GLY A 6 7.70 -0.25 -32.20
C GLY A 6 8.06 -0.66 -33.63
N LEU A 7 7.66 0.17 -34.60
CA LEU A 7 7.98 -0.02 -36.01
C LEU A 7 9.50 0.11 -36.26
N PRO A 8 10.08 -0.62 -37.24
CA PRO A 8 11.47 -0.43 -37.66
C PRO A 8 11.79 1.01 -38.08
N GLY A 9 13.03 1.45 -37.89
CA GLY A 9 13.51 2.75 -38.36
C GLY A 9 13.51 2.86 -39.89
N GLN A 10 13.43 4.10 -40.42
CA GLN A 10 13.50 4.35 -41.86
C GLN A 10 14.90 4.04 -42.41
N PRO A 11 15.04 3.57 -43.68
CA PRO A 11 16.34 3.43 -44.35
C PRO A 11 17.14 4.74 -44.35
N GLY A 12 18.47 4.64 -44.32
CA GLY A 12 19.35 5.80 -44.46
C GLY A 12 19.27 6.46 -45.84
N SER A 13 19.65 7.73 -45.93
CA SER A 13 19.72 8.47 -47.21
C SER A 13 20.79 7.89 -48.14
N ASP A 14 20.56 7.97 -49.44
CA ASP A 14 21.54 7.57 -50.46
C ASP A 14 22.89 8.32 -50.29
N GLY A 15 23.98 7.65 -50.67
CA GLY A 15 25.31 8.27 -50.69
C GLY A 15 25.40 9.39 -51.71
N ARG A 16 26.28 10.38 -51.47
CA ARG A 16 26.55 11.45 -52.45
C ARG A 16 27.22 10.86 -53.70
N ASP A 17 26.88 11.40 -54.87
CA ASP A 17 27.54 11.05 -56.13
C ASP A 17 29.06 11.27 -56.04
N GLY A 18 29.83 10.41 -56.70
CA GLY A 18 31.28 10.58 -56.81
C GLY A 18 31.63 11.86 -57.57
N GLU A 19 32.73 12.51 -57.20
CA GLU A 19 33.21 13.70 -57.90
C GLU A 19 33.57 13.38 -59.36
N ASN A 20 33.23 14.30 -60.28
CA ASN A 20 33.60 14.16 -61.69
C ASN A 20 35.12 14.08 -61.83
N GLY A 21 35.60 13.14 -62.64
CA GLY A 21 37.03 13.04 -62.97
C GLY A 21 37.54 14.31 -63.67
N PRO A 22 38.84 14.63 -63.54
CA PRO A 22 39.44 15.80 -64.17
C PRO A 22 39.32 15.73 -65.71
N LYS A 23 39.12 16.89 -66.36
CA LYS A 23 38.99 17.02 -67.81
C LYS A 23 40.33 16.70 -68.49
N GLY A 24 40.38 15.64 -69.31
CA GLY A 24 41.59 15.25 -70.04
C GLY A 24 41.97 16.24 -71.15
N GLU A 25 43.28 16.50 -71.30
CA GLU A 25 43.86 17.28 -72.39
C GLU A 25 43.77 16.52 -73.72
N GLN A 26 43.53 17.26 -74.81
CA GLN A 26 43.22 16.72 -76.13
C GLN A 26 44.44 16.14 -76.83
N GLU A 27 44.51 14.80 -76.96
CA GLU A 27 45.00 14.11 -78.16
C GLU A 27 44.16 12.82 -78.35
N ARG A 28 43.82 12.49 -79.60
CA ARG A 28 42.88 11.41 -79.95
C ARG A 28 43.45 10.03 -79.54
N GLY A 29 43.02 9.53 -78.38
CA GLY A 29 43.26 8.16 -77.89
C GLY A 29 41.98 7.55 -77.30
N ASP A 30 41.98 6.22 -77.11
CA ASP A 30 40.82 5.38 -76.76
C ASP A 30 39.97 5.92 -75.58
N LYS A 31 38.64 5.67 -75.65
CA LYS A 31 37.66 6.13 -74.65
C LYS A 31 38.09 5.68 -73.24
N GLY A 32 38.31 6.64 -72.34
CA GLY A 32 38.75 6.37 -70.98
C GLY A 32 37.87 5.36 -70.24
N VAL A 33 38.49 4.50 -69.43
CA VAL A 33 37.79 3.50 -68.60
C VAL A 33 36.79 4.18 -67.66
N PRO A 34 35.58 3.62 -67.46
CA PRO A 34 34.62 4.15 -66.49
C PRO A 34 35.23 4.26 -65.09
N GLY A 35 34.85 5.31 -64.35
CA GLY A 35 35.29 5.50 -62.97
C GLY A 35 34.86 4.35 -62.06
N LEU A 36 35.62 4.12 -60.99
CA LEU A 36 35.28 3.12 -59.98
C LEU A 36 33.96 3.47 -59.28
N ARG A 37 33.16 2.44 -58.99
CA ARG A 37 31.91 2.60 -58.23
C ARG A 37 32.21 3.19 -56.84
N GLY A 38 31.41 4.17 -56.42
CA GLY A 38 31.52 4.76 -55.09
C GLY A 38 31.39 3.73 -53.96
N GLN A 39 32.00 4.02 -52.80
CA GLN A 39 31.90 3.16 -51.63
C GLN A 39 30.46 3.09 -51.10
N PRO A 40 30.04 1.97 -50.50
CA PRO A 40 28.75 1.88 -49.83
C PRO A 40 28.57 2.96 -48.74
N GLY A 41 27.35 3.44 -48.57
CA GLY A 41 27.01 4.40 -47.50
C GLY A 41 27.24 3.81 -46.10
N LYS A 42 27.43 4.68 -45.11
CA LYS A 42 27.53 4.27 -43.70
C LYS A 42 26.19 3.70 -43.21
N VAL A 43 26.27 2.71 -42.32
CA VAL A 43 25.09 2.17 -41.63
C VAL A 43 24.44 3.28 -40.79
N GLY A 44 23.11 3.37 -40.83
CA GLY A 44 22.34 4.35 -40.06
C GLY A 44 22.44 4.13 -38.54
N PRO A 45 22.08 5.15 -37.72
CA PRO A 45 22.11 5.03 -36.27
C PRO A 45 21.07 4.03 -35.74
N ILE A 46 21.33 3.48 -34.56
CA ILE A 46 20.37 2.64 -33.83
C ILE A 46 19.15 3.48 -33.43
N GLY A 47 17.94 2.91 -33.54
CA GLY A 47 16.71 3.56 -33.14
C GLY A 47 16.63 3.86 -31.63
N LEU A 48 15.78 4.81 -31.26
CA LEU A 48 15.57 5.18 -29.85
C LEU A 48 14.87 4.05 -29.05
N PRO A 49 15.12 3.92 -27.74
CA PRO A 49 14.34 3.03 -26.87
C PRO A 49 12.84 3.34 -26.91
N GLY A 50 12.02 2.30 -26.77
CA GLY A 50 10.56 2.45 -26.70
C GLY A 50 10.09 3.19 -25.43
N PRO A 51 8.85 3.71 -25.42
CA PRO A 51 8.30 4.40 -24.25
C PRO A 51 8.09 3.45 -23.07
N VAL A 52 8.10 4.01 -21.85
CA VAL A 52 7.80 3.29 -20.61
C VAL A 52 6.33 2.84 -20.62
N GLY A 53 6.05 1.64 -20.11
CA GLY A 53 4.70 1.10 -20.00
C GLY A 53 3.81 1.89 -19.03
N ILE A 54 2.48 1.78 -19.22
CA ILE A 54 1.48 2.46 -18.39
C ILE A 54 1.48 1.85 -16.98
N PRO A 55 1.35 2.66 -15.90
CA PRO A 55 1.16 2.15 -14.54
C PRO A 55 -0.03 1.20 -14.41
N GLY A 56 0.08 0.23 -13.50
CA GLY A 56 -1.01 -0.69 -13.18
C GLY A 56 -2.23 0.00 -12.55
N ILE A 57 -3.39 -0.65 -12.64
CA ILE A 57 -4.64 -0.17 -12.02
C ILE A 57 -4.57 -0.22 -10.49
N ARG A 58 -5.23 0.72 -9.82
CA ARG A 58 -5.38 0.74 -8.36
C ARG A 58 -6.19 -0.48 -7.90
N GLY A 59 -5.78 -1.09 -6.79
CA GLY A 59 -6.53 -2.17 -6.16
C GLY A 59 -7.91 -1.74 -5.67
N LEU A 60 -8.82 -2.71 -5.50
CA LEU A 60 -10.17 -2.46 -5.00
C LEU A 60 -10.16 -2.00 -3.53
N PRO A 61 -11.17 -1.24 -3.09
CA PRO A 61 -11.38 -0.95 -1.67
C PRO A 61 -11.51 -2.25 -0.84
N GLY A 62 -11.03 -2.20 0.40
CA GLY A 62 -11.21 -3.30 1.36
C GLY A 62 -12.69 -3.50 1.74
N PRO A 63 -13.03 -4.66 2.33
CA PRO A 63 -14.39 -4.92 2.80
C PRO A 63 -14.81 -3.94 3.91
N LYS A 64 -16.12 -3.70 4.02
CA LYS A 64 -16.69 -2.92 5.14
C LYS A 64 -16.45 -3.68 6.45
N GLY A 65 -16.09 -2.96 7.51
CA GLY A 65 -15.98 -3.52 8.86
C GLY A 65 -17.32 -4.04 9.39
N GLU A 66 -17.26 -4.98 10.34
CA GLU A 66 -18.46 -5.52 10.99
C GLU A 66 -19.22 -4.45 11.77
N ALA A 67 -20.54 -4.56 11.82
CA ALA A 67 -21.37 -3.67 12.63
C ALA A 67 -21.20 -4.01 14.12
N GLY A 68 -21.03 -2.98 14.96
CA GLY A 68 -20.99 -3.17 16.41
C GLY A 68 -22.34 -3.65 16.94
N ASP A 69 -22.32 -4.71 17.76
CA ASP A 69 -23.53 -5.32 18.32
C ASP A 69 -24.00 -4.58 19.58
N TYR A 70 -24.61 -3.40 19.39
CA TYR A 70 -25.19 -2.62 20.49
C TYR A 70 -26.52 -3.21 20.99
N LYS A 71 -27.05 -4.26 20.36
CA LYS A 71 -28.33 -4.89 20.72
C LYS A 71 -28.18 -6.07 21.67
N VAL A 72 -26.98 -6.62 21.85
CA VAL A 72 -26.74 -7.52 22.97
C VAL A 72 -26.56 -6.68 24.22
N THR A 73 -27.60 -6.66 25.06
CA THR A 73 -27.63 -5.92 26.32
C THR A 73 -26.68 -6.56 27.34
N PHE A 74 -25.37 -6.35 27.17
CA PHE A 74 -24.35 -6.76 28.13
C PHE A 74 -24.36 -5.79 29.32
N LYS A 75 -25.35 -5.94 30.20
CA LYS A 75 -25.46 -5.11 31.40
C LYS A 75 -24.44 -5.55 32.44
N SER A 76 -23.87 -4.59 33.16
CA SER A 76 -22.92 -4.86 34.23
C SER A 76 -23.05 -3.76 35.27
N ALA A 77 -23.75 -4.07 36.36
CA ALA A 77 -23.93 -3.17 37.49
C ALA A 77 -23.95 -3.95 38.80
N PHE A 78 -23.40 -3.37 39.85
CA PHE A 78 -23.54 -3.89 41.20
C PHE A 78 -23.73 -2.75 42.20
N SER A 79 -24.39 -3.07 43.30
CA SER A 79 -24.47 -2.24 44.49
C SER A 79 -24.29 -3.16 45.68
N ALA A 80 -23.41 -2.80 46.61
CA ALA A 80 -23.08 -3.62 47.76
C ALA A 80 -22.78 -2.75 48.97
N ALA A 81 -23.06 -3.29 50.15
CA ALA A 81 -22.82 -2.67 51.43
C ALA A 81 -21.88 -3.54 52.27
N ARG A 82 -21.19 -2.88 53.20
CA ARG A 82 -20.37 -3.55 54.21
C ARG A 82 -21.17 -3.62 55.50
N SER A 83 -21.45 -4.83 55.99
CA SER A 83 -22.06 -5.08 57.30
C SER A 83 -21.04 -5.54 58.35
N ILE A 84 -19.83 -5.90 57.93
CA ILE A 84 -18.75 -6.32 58.83
C ILE A 84 -18.22 -5.13 59.64
N SER A 85 -18.29 -5.25 60.97
CA SER A 85 -17.82 -4.24 61.94
C SER A 85 -16.30 -4.22 62.13
N SER A 86 -15.58 -5.26 61.73
CA SER A 86 -14.11 -5.27 61.81
C SER A 86 -13.52 -4.28 60.82
N TYR A 87 -12.49 -3.54 61.23
CA TYR A 87 -11.78 -2.62 60.35
C TYR A 87 -11.17 -3.32 59.12
N PRO A 88 -11.20 -2.69 57.93
CA PRO A 88 -10.48 -3.19 56.77
C PRO A 88 -8.99 -3.31 57.07
N ARG A 89 -8.37 -4.42 56.65
CA ARG A 89 -6.91 -4.56 56.75
C ARG A 89 -6.23 -3.61 55.77
N ARG A 90 -5.11 -3.01 56.19
CA ARG A 90 -4.25 -2.24 55.28
C ARG A 90 -3.83 -3.12 54.11
N GLU A 91 -3.77 -2.53 52.93
CA GLU A 91 -3.36 -3.19 51.68
C GLU A 91 -4.28 -4.33 51.20
N GLN A 92 -5.48 -4.47 51.77
CA GLN A 92 -6.49 -5.40 51.27
C GLN A 92 -7.70 -4.65 50.68
N PRO A 93 -8.32 -5.17 49.62
CA PRO A 93 -9.57 -4.63 49.11
C PRO A 93 -10.65 -4.61 50.19
N ILE A 94 -11.43 -3.52 50.23
CA ILE A 94 -12.59 -3.43 51.10
C ILE A 94 -13.63 -4.42 50.59
N ARG A 95 -13.95 -5.41 51.43
CA ARG A 95 -15.01 -6.38 51.15
C ARG A 95 -16.36 -5.79 51.53
N PHE A 96 -17.27 -5.74 50.56
CA PHE A 96 -18.69 -5.45 50.77
C PHE A 96 -19.40 -6.80 50.78
N ASP A 97 -19.66 -7.31 51.98
CA ASP A 97 -20.19 -8.66 52.20
C ASP A 97 -21.68 -8.78 51.81
N ARG A 98 -22.43 -7.68 51.92
CA ARG A 98 -23.85 -7.65 51.61
C ARG A 98 -24.09 -7.13 50.20
N ILE A 99 -24.52 -8.00 49.30
CA ILE A 99 -24.94 -7.62 47.95
C ILE A 99 -26.34 -7.02 47.99
N ILE A 100 -26.51 -5.83 47.41
CA ILE A 100 -27.81 -5.20 47.16
C ILE A 100 -28.28 -5.59 45.76
N THR A 101 -27.42 -5.38 44.75
CA THR A 101 -27.62 -5.83 43.36
C THR A 101 -26.29 -6.28 42.76
N ASN A 102 -26.31 -7.26 41.85
CA ASN A 102 -25.11 -7.73 41.16
C ASN A 102 -25.50 -8.38 39.82
N GLU A 103 -25.75 -7.54 38.82
CA GLU A 103 -26.08 -7.99 37.47
C GLU A 103 -24.92 -8.81 36.89
N ASN A 104 -25.24 -9.99 36.39
CA ASN A 104 -24.30 -10.93 35.77
C ASN A 104 -23.14 -11.38 36.68
N GLY A 105 -23.21 -11.12 37.99
CA GLY A 105 -22.24 -11.64 38.96
C GLY A 105 -20.82 -11.08 38.80
N HIS A 106 -20.68 -9.90 38.20
CA HIS A 106 -19.36 -9.31 37.92
C HIS A 106 -18.64 -8.79 39.18
N TYR A 107 -19.35 -8.64 40.30
CA TYR A 107 -18.76 -8.33 41.60
C TYR A 107 -18.64 -9.58 42.49
N GLU A 108 -17.43 -9.84 42.99
CA GLU A 108 -17.11 -10.94 43.89
C GLU A 108 -16.98 -10.43 45.34
N ASN A 109 -18.00 -10.63 46.17
CA ASN A 109 -18.02 -10.18 47.57
C ASN A 109 -16.91 -10.80 48.44
N ARG A 110 -16.54 -12.06 48.16
CA ARG A 110 -15.47 -12.78 48.88
C ARG A 110 -14.14 -12.03 48.83
N TYR A 111 -13.86 -11.37 47.71
CA TYR A 111 -12.59 -10.69 47.46
C TYR A 111 -12.72 -9.16 47.42
N GLY A 112 -13.95 -8.62 47.44
CA GLY A 112 -14.19 -7.19 47.33
C GLY A 112 -13.86 -6.64 45.94
N ARG A 113 -14.00 -7.46 44.89
CA ARG A 113 -13.45 -7.17 43.55
C ARG A 113 -14.54 -7.17 42.49
N PHE A 114 -14.54 -6.13 41.67
CA PHE A 114 -15.28 -6.09 40.41
C PHE A 114 -14.38 -6.58 39.26
N THR A 115 -14.88 -7.48 38.43
CA THR A 115 -14.18 -7.95 37.22
C THR A 115 -14.91 -7.43 35.99
N CYS A 116 -14.23 -6.59 35.21
CA CYS A 116 -14.76 -6.08 33.95
C CYS A 116 -14.87 -7.24 32.93
N ARG A 117 -16.10 -7.69 32.66
CA ARG A 117 -16.41 -8.71 31.64
C ARG A 117 -16.87 -8.12 30.31
N VAL A 118 -17.31 -6.86 30.34
CA VAL A 118 -17.88 -6.14 29.20
C VAL A 118 -17.06 -4.87 28.99
N PRO A 119 -16.40 -4.67 27.84
CA PRO A 119 -15.66 -3.43 27.60
C PRO A 119 -16.60 -2.23 27.51
N GLY A 120 -16.21 -1.11 28.11
CA GLY A 120 -17.02 0.11 28.10
C GLY A 120 -16.65 1.08 29.22
N THR A 121 -17.45 2.12 29.35
CA THR A 121 -17.32 3.13 30.40
C THR A 121 -18.13 2.73 31.61
N TYR A 122 -17.52 2.79 32.79
CA TYR A 122 -18.14 2.42 34.06
C TYR A 122 -18.17 3.61 35.01
N TYR A 123 -19.23 3.70 35.82
CA TYR A 123 -19.38 4.68 36.88
C TYR A 123 -19.35 3.97 38.23
N PHE A 124 -18.48 4.42 39.13
CA PHE A 124 -18.36 3.91 40.49
C PHE A 124 -18.60 5.06 41.47
N THR A 125 -19.44 4.82 42.46
CA THR A 125 -19.67 5.73 43.58
C THR A 125 -19.70 4.92 44.87
N TYR A 126 -19.30 5.54 45.97
CA TYR A 126 -19.36 4.94 47.29
C TYR A 126 -19.70 6.01 48.34
N HIS A 127 -20.37 5.58 49.40
CA HIS A 127 -20.68 6.42 50.56
C HIS A 127 -20.10 5.74 51.79
N VAL A 128 -19.48 6.53 52.67
CA VAL A 128 -18.95 6.07 53.96
C VAL A 128 -19.61 6.90 55.05
N THR A 129 -20.15 6.23 56.05
CA THR A 129 -20.73 6.82 57.27
C THR A 129 -19.84 6.53 58.45
#